data_AF-A0AAV4BAW7-F1
#
_entry.id   AF-A0AAV4BAW7-F1
#
_cell.length_a   1.000
_cell.length_b   1.000
_cell.length_c   1.000
_cell.angle_alpha   90.00
_cell.angle_beta   90.00
_cell.angle_gamma   90.00
#
_symmetry.space_group_name_H-M   'P 1'
#
loop_
_entity.id
_entity.type
_entity.pdbx_description
1 polymer ?
#
loop_
_entity_poly.entity_id
_entity_poly.type
_entity_poly.pdbx_seq_one_letter_code
_entity_poly.pdbx_strand_id
1 'polypeptide(L)'
;MQSLKRRLSFRKKKEHVPACSKPHQWQEDEKKVREGTCCYQVKYLGYIEVFDSRGMHICEEAVKALKAPRPSDMDGYLSSRVSG
;
A
#
# COMPACT_ATOMS: atom_id res chain seq x y z
N MET A 1 -9.77 -36.10 41.44
CA MET A 1 -10.09 -36.08 40.00
C MET A 1 -9.55 -34.79 39.39
N GLN A 2 -8.54 -34.89 38.53
CA GLN A 2 -7.82 -33.73 37.98
C GLN A 2 -8.63 -33.06 36.85
N SER A 3 -8.69 -31.74 36.86
CA SER A 3 -9.54 -30.92 35.99
C SER A 3 -9.16 -31.03 34.50
N LEU A 4 -10.08 -31.46 33.65
CA LEU A 4 -9.98 -31.24 32.20
C LEU A 4 -10.43 -29.83 31.86
N LYS A 5 -9.53 -28.84 31.96
CA LYS A 5 -9.71 -27.56 31.26
C LYS A 5 -9.50 -27.82 29.77
N ARG A 6 -10.58 -28.14 29.05
CA ARG A 6 -10.58 -28.19 27.59
C ARG A 6 -10.21 -26.79 27.09
N ARG A 7 -8.98 -26.63 26.62
CA ARG A 7 -8.52 -25.42 25.96
C ARG A 7 -9.34 -25.26 24.70
N LEU A 8 -10.39 -24.45 24.76
CA LEU A 8 -11.15 -24.00 23.60
C LEU A 8 -10.22 -23.06 22.82
N SER A 9 -9.37 -23.65 21.97
CA SER A 9 -8.65 -22.91 20.94
C SER A 9 -9.70 -22.41 19.94
N PHE A 10 -10.27 -21.24 20.23
CA PHE A 10 -10.92 -20.43 19.21
C PHE A 10 -9.90 -20.22 18.10
N ARG A 11 -10.08 -20.95 16.99
CA ARG A 11 -9.28 -20.80 15.77
C ARG A 11 -9.64 -19.44 15.21
N LYS A 12 -8.97 -18.39 15.72
CA LYS A 12 -9.20 -17.00 15.31
C LYS A 12 -9.06 -16.98 13.79
N LYS A 13 -10.14 -16.62 13.11
CA LYS A 13 -10.22 -16.54 11.65
C LYS A 13 -9.02 -15.71 11.20
N LYS A 14 -8.13 -16.31 10.42
CA LYS A 14 -6.87 -15.70 9.99
C LYS A 14 -7.28 -14.43 9.22
N GLU A 15 -7.11 -13.27 9.86
CA GLU A 15 -7.35 -11.99 9.21
C GLU A 15 -6.54 -12.01 7.92
N HIS A 16 -7.19 -11.79 6.78
CA HIS A 16 -6.51 -11.81 5.48
C HIS A 16 -5.65 -10.56 5.41
N VAL A 17 -4.49 -10.63 6.05
CA VAL A 17 -3.45 -9.62 5.97
C VAL A 17 -2.92 -9.69 4.54
N PRO A 18 -3.08 -8.64 3.73
CA PRO A 18 -2.52 -8.59 2.39
C PRO A 18 -1.04 -8.96 2.45
N ALA A 19 -0.52 -9.64 1.43
CA ALA A 19 0.89 -10.05 1.42
C ALA A 19 1.84 -8.86 1.66
N CYS A 20 1.47 -7.67 1.16
CA CYS A 20 2.11 -6.38 1.39
C CYS A 20 2.25 -6.00 2.87
N SER A 21 1.34 -6.39 3.75
CA SER A 21 1.35 -5.99 5.17
C SER A 21 2.08 -6.99 6.07
N LYS A 22 2.81 -7.96 5.50
CA LYS A 22 3.61 -8.93 6.26
C LYS A 22 5.01 -8.37 6.51
N PRO A 23 5.54 -8.42 7.74
CA PRO A 23 6.87 -7.88 8.07
C PRO A 23 8.02 -8.39 7.20
N HIS A 24 7.95 -9.66 6.74
CA HIS A 24 8.96 -10.24 5.85
C HIS A 24 9.01 -9.55 4.48
N GLN A 25 7.85 -9.12 3.95
CA GLN A 25 7.77 -8.44 2.66
C GLN A 25 8.43 -7.05 2.73
N TRP A 26 8.24 -6.33 3.84
CA TRP A 26 8.86 -5.01 4.02
C TRP A 26 10.38 -5.04 4.03
N GLN A 27 10.99 -6.10 4.56
CA GLN A 27 12.46 -6.23 4.55
C GLN A 27 13.03 -6.37 3.13
N GLU A 28 12.38 -7.18 2.29
CA GLU A 28 12.78 -7.34 0.89
C GLU A 28 12.53 -6.05 0.09
N ASP A 29 11.39 -5.41 0.31
CA ASP A 29 11.01 -4.16 -0.33
C ASP A 29 11.97 -3.02 0.08
N GLU A 30 12.34 -2.94 1.37
CA GLU A 30 13.35 -1.99 1.87
C GLU A 30 14.71 -2.18 1.20
N LYS A 31 15.15 -3.44 1.03
CA LYS A 31 16.37 -3.76 0.29
C LYS A 31 16.29 -3.26 -1.16
N LYS A 32 15.20 -3.58 -1.87
CA LYS A 32 15.00 -3.14 -3.27
C LYS A 32 14.92 -1.62 -3.40
N VAL A 33 14.32 -0.93 -2.42
CA VAL A 33 14.28 0.54 -2.36
C VAL A 33 15.70 1.11 -2.25
N ARG A 34 16.52 0.56 -1.34
CA ARG A 34 17.94 0.97 -1.19
C ARG A 34 18.77 0.70 -2.44
N GLU A 35 18.47 -0.38 -3.16
CA GLU A 35 19.11 -0.74 -4.43
C GLU A 35 18.55 0.02 -5.64
N GLY A 36 17.46 0.78 -5.49
CA GLY A 36 16.81 1.51 -6.57
C GLY A 36 16.07 0.61 -7.58
N THR A 37 15.78 -0.65 -7.23
CA THR A 37 15.16 -1.65 -8.12
C THR A 37 13.72 -2.00 -7.75
N CYS A 38 13.11 -1.26 -6.80
CA CYS A 38 11.75 -1.54 -6.36
C CYS A 38 10.70 -1.15 -7.42
N CYS A 39 9.77 -2.08 -7.67
CA CYS A 39 8.63 -1.88 -8.57
C CYS A 39 7.38 -2.45 -7.90
N TYR A 40 6.30 -1.68 -7.90
CA TYR A 40 5.01 -2.09 -7.34
C TYR A 40 3.92 -1.94 -8.38
N GLN A 41 3.00 -2.91 -8.41
CA GLN A 41 1.82 -2.80 -9.24
C GLN A 41 0.84 -1.82 -8.59
N VAL A 42 0.62 -0.69 -9.25
CA VAL A 42 -0.29 0.37 -8.79
C VAL A 42 -1.14 0.84 -9.97
N LYS A 43 -2.16 1.66 -9.70
CA LYS A 43 -2.87 2.41 -10.74
C LYS A 43 -2.46 3.87 -10.63
N TYR A 44 -1.94 4.42 -11.71
CA TYR A 44 -1.59 5.83 -11.75
C TYR A 44 -2.84 6.65 -12.08
N LEU A 45 -3.30 7.45 -11.13
CA LEU A 45 -4.51 8.27 -11.28
C LEU A 45 -4.27 9.59 -12.03
N GLY A 46 -3.01 9.93 -12.34
CA GLY A 46 -2.63 11.20 -12.95
C GLY A 46 -1.99 12.19 -11.97
N TYR A 47 -1.96 13.45 -12.37
CA TYR A 47 -1.44 14.58 -11.58
C TYR A 47 -2.47 15.70 -11.53
N ILE A 48 -2.46 16.49 -10.46
CA ILE A 48 -3.32 17.66 -10.29
C ILE A 48 -2.54 18.77 -9.59
N GLU A 49 -2.80 20.02 -9.96
CA GLU A 49 -2.23 21.18 -9.29
C GLU A 49 -2.96 21.43 -7.97
N VAL A 50 -2.20 21.69 -6.92
CA VAL A 50 -2.69 21.94 -5.56
C VAL A 50 -2.12 23.25 -5.03
N PHE A 51 -2.83 23.88 -4.11
CA PHE A 51 -2.43 25.20 -3.59
C PHE A 51 -1.19 25.15 -2.69
N ASP A 52 -1.07 24.13 -1.85
CA ASP A 52 0.14 23.85 -1.05
C ASP A 52 0.61 22.43 -1.38
N SER A 53 1.92 22.22 -1.42
CA SER A 53 2.50 20.93 -1.83
C SER A 53 2.60 19.92 -0.69
N ARG A 54 2.34 20.32 0.57
CA ARG A 54 2.55 19.45 1.75
C ARG A 54 1.35 19.44 2.68
N GLY A 55 0.93 18.24 3.07
CA GLY A 55 -0.06 18.03 4.13
C GLY A 55 -0.99 16.89 3.80
N MET A 56 -1.40 16.15 4.84
CA MET A 56 -2.29 14.99 4.66
C MET A 56 -3.60 15.38 3.96
N HIS A 57 -4.22 16.47 4.42
CA HIS A 57 -5.49 16.96 3.88
C HIS A 57 -5.40 17.34 2.39
N ILE A 58 -4.26 17.86 1.93
CA ILE A 58 -4.05 18.15 0.51
C ILE A 58 -3.99 16.86 -0.31
N CYS A 59 -3.23 15.87 0.15
CA CYS A 59 -3.15 14.57 -0.54
C CYS A 59 -4.52 13.90 -0.64
N GLU A 60 -5.30 13.94 0.44
CA GLU A 60 -6.67 13.39 0.47
C GLU A 60 -7.60 14.08 -0.53
N GLU A 61 -7.58 15.42 -0.57
CA GLU A 61 -8.38 16.20 -1.52
C GLU A 61 -7.98 15.96 -2.97
N ALA A 62 -6.66 15.90 -3.25
CA ALA A 62 -6.13 15.59 -4.57
C ALA A 62 -6.61 14.22 -5.07
N VAL A 63 -6.52 13.19 -4.23
CA VAL A 63 -7.00 11.84 -4.56
C VAL A 63 -8.52 11.85 -4.80
N LYS A 64 -9.29 12.61 -4.01
CA LYS A 64 -10.74 12.75 -4.19
C LYS A 64 -11.07 13.38 -5.55
N ALA A 65 -10.33 14.41 -5.97
CA ALA A 65 -10.49 15.05 -7.27
C ALA A 65 -10.08 14.14 -8.45
N LEU A 66 -9.03 13.33 -8.29
CA LEU A 66 -8.54 12.41 -9.31
C LEU A 66 -9.42 11.16 -9.46
N LYS A 67 -10.04 10.69 -8.38
CA LYS A 67 -11.00 9.57 -8.43
C LYS A 67 -12.39 9.96 -8.94
N ALA A 68 -12.67 11.26 -9.06
CA ALA A 68 -13.89 11.70 -9.71
C ALA A 68 -13.89 11.17 -11.15
N PRO A 69 -15.00 10.56 -11.62
CA PRO A 69 -15.03 9.87 -12.91
C PRO A 69 -14.62 10.83 -14.03
N ARG A 70 -13.47 10.54 -14.63
CA ARG A 70 -12.93 11.20 -15.82
C ARG A 70 -12.90 10.18 -16.96
N PRO A 71 -13.02 10.57 -18.22
CA PRO A 71 -13.19 9.61 -19.32
C PRO A 71 -12.00 8.66 -19.62
N SER A 72 -10.88 8.70 -18.89
CA SER A 72 -9.63 8.06 -19.35
C SER A 72 -8.64 7.72 -18.23
N ASP A 73 -8.96 6.77 -17.36
CA ASP A 73 -8.01 6.18 -16.41
C ASP A 73 -7.11 5.15 -17.11
N MET A 74 -5.78 5.30 -17.01
CA MET A 74 -4.79 4.34 -17.53
C MET A 74 -4.12 3.57 -16.38
N ASP A 75 -4.10 2.24 -16.46
CA ASP A 75 -3.32 1.40 -15.54
C ASP A 75 -1.82 1.53 -15.84
N GLY A 76 -0.96 1.71 -14.83
CA GLY A 76 0.47 1.99 -15.05
C GLY A 76 1.36 1.64 -13.85
N TYR A 77 2.62 1.26 -14.12
CA TYR A 77 3.61 0.89 -13.09
C TYR A 77 4.39 2.11 -12.58
N LEU A 78 4.54 2.26 -11.26
CA LEU A 78 5.41 3.27 -10.67
C LEU A 78 6.82 2.69 -10.47
N SER A 79 7.82 3.26 -11.16
CA SER A 79 9.23 2.86 -11.08
C SER A 79 10.08 4.06 -10.67
N SER A 80 10.83 3.93 -9.57
CA SER A 80 11.82 4.92 -9.15
C SER A 80 13.10 4.75 -9.97
N ARG A 81 13.21 5.40 -11.13
CA ARG A 81 14.52 5.59 -11.75
C ARG A 81 15.25 6.70 -11.00
N VAL A 82 16.26 6.32 -10.21
CA VAL A 82 17.27 7.26 -9.75
C VAL A 82 18.19 7.54 -10.95
N SER A 83 18.02 8.69 -11.60
CA SER A 83 18.99 9.20 -12.56
C SER A 83 20.30 9.47 -11.82
N GLY A 84 21.36 8.76 -12.21
CA GLY A 84 22.73 9.01 -11.75
C GLY A 84 23.35 10.25 -12.35
#